data_AF-A0A151RZK1-F1
#
_entry.id   AF-A0A151RZK1-F1
#
_cell.length_a   1.000
_cell.length_b   1.000
_cell.length_c   1.000
_cell.angle_alpha   90.00
_cell.angle_beta   90.00
_cell.angle_gamma   90.00
#
_symmetry.space_group_name_H-M   'P 1'
#
loop_
_entity.id
_entity.type
_entity.pdbx_description
1 polymer ?
#
loop_
_entity_poly.entity_id
_entity_poly.type
_entity_poly.pdbx_seq_one_letter_code
_entity_poly.pdbx_strand_id
1 'polypeptide(L)'
;MPDLDLADDRHFISHLKKLLKEIVTSPMMLVLDDVWPQSQSLVDAFKVQHLSDYKILVTSRFKIAGIEPVFRMEPLCLEDSVTLLSHLALPNEERSSDHGEKLVLIREIARGCYGSPLVLELVGGSLKRERLNVWRQKKKKLSKGHPIINSHNELQSILKYLDDLLEDKSILKECFMDLGLFPEDQKIPVAALIDIWTEQNKSDDDDLDPRPKFKEADAVNIVFNLKDRHLTDLVMKRYA
;
A
#
# COMPACT_ATOMS: atom_id res chain seq x y z
N MET A 1 -7.71 -18.34 2.23
CA MET A 1 -6.51 -18.91 2.88
C MET A 1 -6.12 -20.14 2.09
N PRO A 2 -4.94 -20.22 1.49
CA PRO A 2 -4.38 -21.52 1.19
C PRO A 2 -4.00 -22.16 2.54
N ASP A 3 -4.36 -23.42 2.72
CA ASP A 3 -3.78 -24.29 3.73
C ASP A 3 -2.25 -24.20 3.60
N LEU A 4 -1.57 -23.64 4.61
CA LEU A 4 -0.12 -23.80 4.73
C LEU A 4 0.12 -25.28 5.05
N ASP A 5 0.64 -26.01 4.07
CA ASP A 5 1.03 -27.40 4.24
C ASP A 5 2.26 -27.47 5.18
N LEU A 6 1.99 -27.67 6.47
CA LEU A 6 2.95 -27.73 7.58
C LEU A 6 4.13 -28.71 7.37
N ALA A 7 4.05 -29.60 6.38
CA ALA A 7 5.13 -30.51 6.02
C ALA A 7 6.23 -29.84 5.19
N ASP A 8 5.86 -28.94 4.28
CA ASP A 8 6.79 -28.19 3.42
C ASP A 8 7.60 -27.19 4.26
N ASP A 9 6.92 -26.53 5.21
CA ASP A 9 7.53 -25.57 6.13
C ASP A 9 8.65 -26.18 6.98
N ARG A 10 8.52 -27.43 7.46
CA ARG A 10 9.57 -28.05 8.27
C ARG A 10 10.84 -28.34 7.48
N HIS A 11 10.69 -28.77 6.23
CA HIS A 11 11.83 -29.02 5.36
C HIS A 11 12.49 -27.70 4.95
N PHE A 12 11.69 -26.69 4.59
CA PHE A 12 12.15 -25.33 4.30
C PHE A 12 12.91 -24.70 5.49
N ILE A 13 12.32 -24.74 6.69
CA ILE A 13 12.93 -24.26 7.94
C ILE A 13 14.26 -24.96 8.20
N SER A 14 14.32 -26.29 8.06
CA SER A 14 15.56 -27.06 8.25
C SER A 14 16.65 -26.62 7.28
N HIS A 15 16.30 -26.48 6.00
CA HIS A 15 17.22 -26.05 4.95
C HIS A 15 17.74 -24.63 5.20
N LEU A 16 16.85 -23.70 5.58
CA LEU A 16 17.21 -22.33 5.87
C LEU A 16 18.08 -22.22 7.13
N LYS A 17 17.82 -23.02 8.17
CA LYS A 17 18.71 -23.09 9.36
C LYS A 17 20.12 -23.55 8.98
N LYS A 18 20.23 -24.53 8.08
CA LYS A 18 21.52 -25.03 7.60
C LYS A 18 22.26 -23.95 6.81
N LEU A 19 21.55 -23.30 5.88
CA LEU A 19 22.07 -22.18 5.11
C LEU A 19 22.56 -21.04 6.01
N LEU A 20 21.76 -20.65 7.02
CA LEU A 20 22.17 -19.62 7.99
C LEU A 20 23.43 -20.02 8.74
N LYS A 21 23.59 -21.27 9.15
CA LYS A 21 24.84 -21.75 9.79
C LYS A 21 26.05 -21.70 8.86
N GLU A 22 25.84 -21.88 7.56
CA GLU A 22 26.91 -21.81 6.55
C GLU A 22 27.29 -20.37 6.18
N ILE A 23 26.33 -19.45 6.19
CA ILE A 23 26.53 -18.04 5.78
C ILE A 23 26.91 -17.13 6.96
N VAL A 24 26.61 -17.50 8.21
CA VAL A 24 26.97 -16.69 9.40
C VAL A 24 28.46 -16.85 9.71
N THR A 25 29.26 -16.19 8.88
CA THR A 25 30.70 -15.96 9.04
C THR A 25 31.00 -14.52 9.46
N SER A 26 29.97 -13.68 9.51
CA SER A 26 30.01 -12.24 9.81
C SER A 26 28.70 -11.80 10.46
N PRO A 27 28.64 -10.60 11.06
CA PRO A 27 27.39 -10.07 11.63
C PRO A 27 26.24 -10.07 10.62
N MET A 28 25.09 -10.61 11.01
CA MET A 28 23.93 -10.80 10.14
C MET A 28 22.63 -10.35 10.84
N MET A 29 21.70 -9.79 10.07
CA MET A 29 20.34 -9.52 10.49
C MET A 29 19.35 -10.26 9.58
N LEU A 30 18.49 -11.08 10.18
CA LEU A 30 17.33 -11.67 9.49
C LEU A 30 16.11 -10.79 9.74
N VAL A 31 15.45 -10.35 8.67
CA VAL A 31 14.16 -9.63 8.76
C VAL A 31 13.05 -10.59 8.37
N LEU A 32 12.13 -10.84 9.30
CA LEU A 32 10.90 -11.58 9.07
C LEU A 32 9.76 -10.56 8.96
N ASP A 33 9.32 -10.31 7.73
CA ASP A 33 8.29 -9.33 7.43
C ASP A 33 6.88 -9.95 7.52
N ASP A 34 5.90 -9.18 7.99
CA ASP A 34 4.49 -9.55 8.17
C ASP A 34 4.26 -10.92 8.83
N VAL A 35 4.81 -11.12 10.04
CA VAL A 35 4.61 -12.38 10.78
C VAL A 35 3.25 -12.41 11.48
N TRP A 36 2.48 -13.46 11.23
CA TRP A 36 1.19 -13.70 11.88
C TRP A 36 1.34 -14.52 13.17
N PRO A 37 0.44 -14.36 14.17
CA PRO A 37 0.50 -15.10 15.44
C PRO A 37 0.59 -16.62 15.29
N GLN A 38 -0.05 -17.19 14.26
CA GLN A 38 -0.05 -18.62 13.96
C GLN A 38 1.33 -19.13 13.52
N SER A 39 2.18 -18.24 12.99
CA SER A 39 3.52 -18.56 12.47
C SER A 39 4.60 -18.41 13.55
N GLN A 40 4.23 -18.33 14.83
CA GLN A 40 5.20 -18.16 15.92
C GLN A 40 6.22 -19.31 15.99
N SER A 41 5.81 -20.54 15.69
CA SER A 41 6.70 -21.71 15.64
C SER A 41 7.83 -21.55 14.62
N LEU A 42 7.57 -20.84 13.51
CA LEU A 42 8.56 -20.53 12.48
C LEU A 42 9.58 -19.53 13.00
N VAL A 43 9.15 -18.49 13.72
CA VAL A 43 10.07 -17.55 14.38
C VAL A 43 10.94 -18.25 15.43
N ASP A 44 10.34 -19.10 16.26
CA ASP A 44 11.07 -19.86 17.28
C ASP A 44 12.09 -20.81 16.66
N ALA A 45 11.81 -21.33 15.46
CA ALA A 45 12.77 -22.13 14.74
C ALA A 45 14.05 -21.34 14.36
N PHE A 46 13.93 -20.06 14.04
CA PHE A 46 15.07 -19.20 13.69
C PHE A 46 15.84 -18.62 14.88
N LYS A 47 15.34 -18.80 16.11
CA LYS A 47 16.08 -18.52 17.35
C LYS A 47 17.18 -19.57 17.55
N VAL A 48 18.18 -19.55 16.67
CA VAL A 48 19.33 -20.46 16.73
C VAL A 48 20.24 -20.00 17.86
N GLN A 49 20.15 -20.69 18.99
CA GLN A 49 21.10 -20.52 20.09
C GLN A 49 22.51 -20.82 19.54
N HIS A 50 23.50 -20.01 19.93
CA HIS A 50 24.94 -20.12 19.59
C HIS A 50 25.46 -19.43 18.31
N LEU A 51 24.65 -18.66 17.57
CA LEU A 51 25.18 -17.75 16.55
C LEU A 51 25.55 -16.41 17.19
N SER A 52 26.84 -16.16 17.42
CA SER A 52 27.35 -14.82 17.78
C SER A 52 27.14 -13.87 16.59
N ASP A 53 26.76 -12.61 16.87
CA ASP A 53 26.49 -11.55 15.88
C ASP A 53 25.30 -11.74 14.93
N TYR A 54 24.30 -12.53 15.33
CA TYR A 54 23.05 -12.71 14.61
C TYR A 54 21.87 -12.00 15.31
N LYS A 55 21.10 -11.20 14.56
CA LYS A 55 19.89 -10.52 15.04
C LYS A 55 18.68 -10.89 14.19
N ILE A 56 17.51 -10.96 14.81
CA ILE A 56 16.24 -11.13 14.10
C ILE A 56 15.39 -9.88 14.35
N LEU A 57 14.96 -9.23 13.27
CA LEU A 57 13.93 -8.20 13.30
C LEU A 57 12.63 -8.84 12.79
N VAL A 58 11.56 -8.70 13.57
CA VAL A 58 10.23 -9.19 13.18
C VAL A 58 9.30 -8.00 13.08
N THR A 59 8.62 -7.85 11.95
CA THR A 59 7.51 -6.91 11.80
C THR A 59 6.19 -7.70 11.87
N SER A 60 5.18 -7.13 12.52
CA SER A 60 3.86 -7.75 12.63
C SER A 60 2.82 -6.70 12.94
N ARG A 61 1.59 -6.92 12.48
CA ARG A 61 0.40 -6.15 12.87
C ARG A 61 -0.10 -6.52 14.28
N PHE A 62 0.35 -7.66 14.82
CA PHE A 62 -0.10 -8.20 16.08
C PHE A 62 1.07 -8.38 17.06
N LYS A 63 0.77 -8.37 18.35
CA LYS A 63 1.77 -8.75 19.35
C LYS A 63 2.03 -10.25 19.23
N ILE A 64 3.29 -10.61 18.94
CA ILE A 64 3.76 -11.99 18.94
C ILE A 64 4.36 -12.29 20.32
N ALA A 65 3.93 -13.38 20.95
CA ALA A 65 4.43 -13.74 22.28
C ALA A 65 5.91 -14.14 22.25
N GLY A 66 6.66 -13.91 23.32
CA GLY A 66 8.05 -14.40 23.44
C GLY A 66 9.07 -13.75 22.49
N ILE A 67 8.74 -12.60 21.90
CA ILE A 67 9.67 -11.74 21.16
C ILE A 67 9.77 -10.42 21.91
N GLU A 68 10.96 -10.10 22.41
CA GLU A 68 11.27 -8.84 23.09
C GLU A 68 12.70 -8.40 22.72
N PRO A 69 12.99 -7.08 22.68
CA PRO A 69 12.07 -5.98 22.95
C PRO A 69 11.08 -5.72 21.81
N VAL A 70 9.85 -5.34 22.15
CA VAL A 70 8.84 -4.89 21.16
C VAL A 70 8.91 -3.38 20.97
N PHE A 71 9.05 -2.94 19.73
CA PHE A 71 8.86 -1.54 19.34
C PHE A 71 7.47 -1.37 18.72
N ARG A 72 6.59 -0.63 19.40
CA ARG A 72 5.24 -0.34 18.89
C ARG A 72 5.30 0.88 17.97
N MET A 73 4.90 0.69 16.72
CA MET A 73 4.74 1.80 15.77
C MET A 73 3.52 2.62 16.19
N GLU A 74 3.74 3.88 16.55
CA GLU A 74 2.68 4.83 16.87
C GLU A 74 2.29 5.63 15.61
N PRO A 75 1.04 6.13 15.51
CA PRO A 75 0.64 7.04 14.44
C PRO A 75 1.54 8.27 14.39
N LEU A 76 1.72 8.83 13.19
CA LEU A 76 2.47 10.06 13.00
C LEU A 76 1.84 11.20 13.80
N CYS A 77 2.67 12.04 14.39
CA CYS A 77 2.19 13.27 15.01
C CYS A 77 1.60 14.21 13.95
N LEU A 78 0.82 15.21 14.37
CA LEU A 78 0.15 16.12 13.43
C LEU A 78 1.15 16.87 12.53
N GLU A 79 2.30 17.30 13.07
CA GLU A 79 3.30 18.05 12.29
C GLU A 79 3.97 17.15 11.23
N ASP A 80 4.31 15.91 11.57
CA ASP A 80 4.84 14.95 10.60
C ASP A 80 3.79 14.57 9.55
N SER A 81 2.52 14.43 9.97
CA SER A 81 1.40 14.18 9.06
C SER A 81 1.20 15.32 8.07
N VAL A 82 1.31 16.57 8.54
CA VAL A 82 1.22 17.77 7.69
C VAL A 82 2.39 17.82 6.72
N THR A 83 3.61 17.55 7.20
CA THR A 83 4.82 17.51 6.38
C THR A 83 4.68 16.47 5.28
N LEU A 84 4.31 15.23 5.63
CA LEU A 84 4.12 14.13 4.68
C LEU A 84 3.02 14.46 3.66
N LEU A 85 1.85 14.90 4.12
CA LEU A 85 0.73 15.23 3.22
C LEU A 85 1.08 16.39 2.28
N SER A 86 1.82 17.40 2.76
CA SER A 86 2.27 18.52 1.93
C SER A 86 3.18 18.04 0.80
N HIS A 87 4.14 17.17 1.13
CA HIS A 87 5.07 16.60 0.16
C HIS A 87 4.34 15.78 -0.92
N LEU A 88 3.31 15.04 -0.53
CA LEU A 88 2.52 14.19 -1.44
C LEU A 88 1.55 15.01 -2.32
N ALA A 89 0.88 16.00 -1.74
CA ALA A 89 -0.24 16.69 -2.38
C ALA A 89 0.17 17.95 -3.18
N LEU A 90 1.31 18.59 -2.86
CA LEU A 90 1.76 19.83 -3.49
C LEU A 90 3.11 19.73 -4.22
N PRO A 91 3.41 18.66 -4.99
CA PRO A 91 4.68 18.57 -5.67
C PRO A 91 4.81 19.70 -6.72
N ASN A 92 5.76 20.61 -6.50
CA ASN A 92 6.05 21.76 -7.35
C ASN A 92 4.93 22.82 -7.46
N GLU A 93 4.04 22.93 -6.47
CA GLU A 93 2.91 23.90 -6.49
C GLU A 93 3.17 25.23 -5.75
N GLU A 94 4.42 25.53 -5.39
CA GLU A 94 4.83 26.72 -4.62
C GLU A 94 4.43 28.07 -5.28
N ARG A 95 4.17 28.07 -6.59
CA ARG A 95 3.83 29.27 -7.38
C ARG A 95 2.35 29.37 -7.74
N SER A 96 1.49 28.49 -7.24
CA SER A 96 0.05 28.54 -7.52
C SER A 96 -0.63 29.68 -6.73
N SER A 97 -1.61 30.36 -7.33
CA SER A 97 -2.41 31.40 -6.65
C SER A 97 -3.12 30.88 -5.41
N ASP A 98 -3.39 29.58 -5.40
CA ASP A 98 -4.20 28.89 -4.41
C ASP A 98 -3.33 28.27 -3.29
N HIS A 99 -2.00 28.39 -3.38
CA HIS A 99 -1.04 27.71 -2.49
C HIS A 99 -1.30 28.01 -1.01
N GLY A 100 -1.55 29.28 -0.67
CA GLY A 100 -1.82 29.69 0.71
C GLY A 100 -3.07 29.04 1.30
N GLU A 101 -4.16 28.92 0.52
CA GLU A 101 -5.38 28.27 0.98
C GLU A 101 -5.20 26.74 1.08
N LYS A 102 -4.47 26.13 0.13
CA LYS A 102 -4.14 24.70 0.19
C LYS A 102 -3.35 24.35 1.46
N LEU A 103 -2.39 25.18 1.88
CA LEU A 103 -1.63 24.97 3.12
C LEU A 103 -2.52 24.94 4.38
N VAL A 104 -3.55 25.79 4.45
CA VAL A 104 -4.51 25.78 5.56
C VAL A 104 -5.33 24.49 5.55
N LEU A 105 -5.81 24.07 4.37
CA LEU A 105 -6.60 22.85 4.21
C LEU A 105 -5.78 21.58 4.53
N ILE A 106 -4.48 21.56 4.20
CA ILE A 106 -3.58 20.42 4.53
C ILE A 106 -3.66 20.07 6.00
N ARG A 107 -3.56 21.06 6.89
CA ARG A 107 -3.53 20.80 8.33
C ARG A 107 -4.82 20.16 8.84
N GLU A 108 -5.96 20.59 8.30
CA GLU A 108 -7.26 20.05 8.66
C GLU A 108 -7.50 18.65 8.06
N ILE A 109 -7.06 18.44 6.83
CA ILE A 109 -7.11 17.14 6.14
C ILE A 109 -6.20 16.13 6.84
N ALA A 110 -4.95 16.50 7.15
CA ALA A 110 -3.99 15.66 7.87
C ALA A 110 -4.52 15.24 9.24
N ARG A 111 -5.20 16.14 9.97
CA ARG A 111 -5.88 15.81 11.22
C ARG A 111 -6.96 14.74 11.01
N GLY A 112 -7.70 14.80 9.91
CA GLY A 112 -8.69 13.79 9.54
C GLY A 112 -8.11 12.44 9.10
N CYS A 113 -6.79 12.36 8.88
CA CYS A 113 -6.09 11.12 8.54
C CYS A 113 -5.55 10.38 9.78
N TYR A 114 -5.67 10.97 10.98
CA TYR A 114 -5.30 10.36 12.27
C TYR A 114 -3.87 9.80 12.35
N GLY A 115 -2.94 10.38 11.57
CA GLY A 115 -1.53 9.99 11.60
C GLY A 115 -1.20 8.66 10.92
N SER A 116 -2.13 8.01 10.20
CA SER A 116 -1.81 6.82 9.41
C SER A 116 -1.05 7.21 8.14
N PRO A 117 0.21 6.75 7.95
CA PRO A 117 0.97 7.03 6.74
C PRO A 117 0.24 6.58 5.47
N LEU A 118 -0.39 5.40 5.51
CA LEU A 118 -1.13 4.84 4.38
C LEU A 118 -2.32 5.72 3.97
N VAL A 119 -3.09 6.22 4.95
CA VAL A 119 -4.20 7.14 4.67
C VAL A 119 -3.70 8.47 4.12
N LEU A 120 -2.59 8.99 4.67
CA LEU A 120 -1.96 10.23 4.21
C LEU A 120 -1.48 10.12 2.75
N GLU A 121 -0.91 8.99 2.36
CA GLU A 121 -0.49 8.70 0.99
C GLU A 121 -1.68 8.68 0.01
N LEU A 122 -2.72 7.93 0.35
CA LEU A 122 -3.94 7.85 -0.47
C LEU A 122 -4.67 9.20 -0.58
N VAL A 123 -4.70 9.98 0.50
CA VAL A 123 -5.29 11.32 0.51
C VAL A 123 -4.43 12.29 -0.29
N GLY A 124 -3.11 12.29 -0.09
CA GLY A 124 -2.17 13.15 -0.79
C GLY A 124 -2.18 12.93 -2.30
N GLY A 125 -2.10 11.67 -2.73
CA GLY A 125 -2.23 11.29 -4.15
C GLY A 125 -3.55 11.73 -4.76
N SER A 126 -4.64 11.69 -4.00
CA SER A 126 -5.95 12.15 -4.47
C SER A 126 -6.11 13.67 -4.62
N LEU A 127 -5.23 14.46 -4.00
CA LEU A 127 -5.28 15.92 -3.98
C LEU A 127 -4.29 16.57 -4.97
N LYS A 128 -3.31 15.80 -5.43
CA LYS A 128 -2.28 16.21 -6.38
C LYS A 128 -2.91 16.80 -7.64
N ARG A 129 -2.53 18.04 -7.99
CA ARG A 129 -3.03 18.79 -9.17
C ARG A 129 -4.54 19.03 -9.19
N GLU A 130 -5.24 18.82 -8.08
CA GLU A 130 -6.68 19.06 -7.99
C GLU A 130 -7.01 20.51 -7.64
N ARG A 131 -8.22 20.94 -8.05
CA ARG A 131 -8.74 22.28 -7.77
C ARG A 131 -9.14 22.43 -6.30
N LEU A 132 -9.08 23.65 -5.76
CA LEU A 132 -9.44 23.95 -4.36
C LEU A 132 -10.79 23.39 -3.91
N ASN A 133 -11.80 23.34 -4.79
CA ASN A 133 -13.10 22.78 -4.44
C ASN A 133 -13.02 21.29 -4.02
N VAL A 134 -12.16 20.50 -4.67
CA VAL A 134 -11.91 19.10 -4.32
C VAL A 134 -11.27 19.00 -2.93
N TRP A 135 -10.33 19.88 -2.61
CA TRP A 135 -9.70 19.97 -1.30
C TRP A 135 -10.72 20.28 -0.20
N ARG A 136 -11.61 21.27 -0.42
CA ARG A 136 -12.68 21.61 0.52
C ARG A 136 -13.68 20.46 0.70
N GLN A 137 -14.03 19.76 -0.38
CA GLN A 137 -14.88 18.57 -0.32
C GLN A 137 -14.21 17.44 0.47
N LYS A 138 -12.92 17.20 0.24
CA LYS A 138 -12.13 16.19 0.96
C LYS A 138 -12.09 16.49 2.46
N LYS A 139 -11.76 17.73 2.86
CA LYS A 139 -11.87 18.20 4.25
C LYS A 139 -13.25 17.87 4.83
N LYS A 140 -14.33 18.22 4.13
CA LYS A 140 -15.70 18.00 4.60
C LYS A 140 -16.06 16.51 4.75
N LYS A 141 -15.60 15.65 3.84
CA LYS A 141 -15.79 14.19 3.93
C LYS A 141 -15.04 13.63 5.15
N LEU A 142 -13.77 14.01 5.31
CA LEU A 142 -12.93 13.58 6.43
C LEU A 142 -13.43 14.10 7.79
N SER A 143 -13.99 15.31 7.85
CA SER A 143 -14.55 15.87 9.08
C SER A 143 -15.91 15.28 9.49
N LYS A 144 -16.65 14.71 8.52
CA LYS A 144 -17.96 14.06 8.75
C LYS A 144 -17.84 12.55 8.97
N GLY A 145 -16.71 11.96 8.58
CA GLY A 145 -16.40 10.57 8.82
C GLY A 145 -16.25 10.28 10.30
N HIS A 146 -16.63 9.07 10.70
CA HIS A 146 -16.06 8.49 11.93
C HIS A 146 -14.54 8.46 11.75
N PRO A 147 -13.75 8.56 12.84
CA PRO A 147 -12.30 8.46 12.76
C PRO A 147 -11.91 7.33 11.80
N ILE A 148 -11.14 7.65 10.76
CA ILE A 148 -10.65 6.65 9.80
C ILE A 148 -9.97 5.49 10.55
N ILE A 149 -9.48 5.78 11.76
CA ILE A 149 -8.80 4.84 12.62
C ILE A 149 -9.54 4.77 13.97
N ASN A 150 -10.63 4.03 14.03
CA ASN A 150 -10.93 3.29 15.26
C ASN A 150 -10.18 1.96 15.15
N SER A 151 -9.41 1.61 16.18
CA SER A 151 -8.39 0.55 16.21
C SER A 151 -8.87 -0.89 15.91
N HIS A 152 -10.13 -1.10 15.53
CA HIS A 152 -10.67 -2.38 15.07
C HIS A 152 -11.20 -2.34 13.62
N ASN A 153 -11.34 -1.15 13.01
CA ASN A 153 -11.99 -0.96 11.71
C ASN A 153 -11.18 -0.10 10.72
N GLU A 154 -9.86 0.10 10.93
CA GLU A 154 -9.01 0.91 10.03
C GLU A 154 -9.09 0.43 8.58
N LEU A 155 -9.06 -0.89 8.35
CA LEU A 155 -9.25 -1.49 7.03
C LEU A 155 -10.60 -1.13 6.41
N GLN A 156 -11.71 -1.20 7.16
CA GLN A 156 -13.03 -0.85 6.62
C GLN A 156 -13.11 0.64 6.26
N SER A 157 -12.50 1.51 7.05
CA SER A 157 -12.43 2.93 6.76
C SER A 157 -11.58 3.22 5.53
N ILE A 158 -10.45 2.54 5.36
CA ILE A 158 -9.60 2.64 4.16
C ILE A 158 -10.37 2.15 2.94
N LEU A 159 -11.02 0.98 3.01
CA LEU A 159 -11.81 0.43 1.92
C LEU A 159 -12.94 1.36 1.50
N LYS A 160 -13.67 1.92 2.48
CA LYS A 160 -14.71 2.93 2.20
C LYS A 160 -14.13 4.19 1.56
N TYR A 161 -12.97 4.64 2.03
CA TYR A 161 -12.28 5.79 1.45
C TYR A 161 -11.84 5.54 0.00
N LEU A 162 -11.31 4.34 -0.29
CA LEU A 162 -10.95 3.91 -1.64
C LEU A 162 -12.16 3.86 -2.57
N ASP A 163 -13.29 3.36 -2.06
CA ASP A 163 -14.55 3.32 -2.78
C ASP A 163 -15.03 4.74 -3.15
N ASP A 164 -15.07 5.65 -2.17
CA ASP A 164 -15.39 7.08 -2.35
C ASP A 164 -14.41 7.81 -3.28
N LEU A 165 -13.15 7.38 -3.34
CA LEU A 165 -12.09 7.99 -4.17
C LEU A 165 -12.26 7.64 -5.65
N LEU A 166 -12.78 6.44 -5.91
CA LEU A 166 -12.91 5.84 -7.23
C LEU A 166 -14.35 5.87 -7.76
N GLU A 167 -15.32 6.34 -6.97
CA GLU A 167 -16.75 6.41 -7.28
C GLU A 167 -17.05 6.97 -8.68
N ASP A 168 -16.46 8.13 -9.01
CA ASP A 168 -16.68 8.80 -10.31
C ASP A 168 -15.79 8.25 -11.45
N LYS A 169 -15.06 7.15 -11.24
CA LYS A 169 -14.05 6.62 -12.18
C LYS A 169 -14.26 5.12 -12.40
N SER A 170 -15.38 4.74 -13.01
CA SER A 170 -15.81 3.33 -13.16
C SER A 170 -14.70 2.41 -13.69
N ILE A 171 -14.07 2.76 -14.83
CA ILE A 171 -13.02 1.92 -15.43
C ILE A 171 -11.78 1.84 -14.52
N LEU A 172 -11.37 2.94 -13.90
CA LEU A 172 -10.22 2.94 -12.96
C LEU A 172 -10.51 2.07 -11.73
N LYS A 173 -11.76 2.11 -11.24
CA LYS A 173 -12.23 1.31 -10.12
C LYS A 173 -12.21 -0.18 -10.46
N GLU A 174 -12.77 -0.55 -11.60
CA GLU A 174 -12.78 -1.94 -12.09
C GLU A 174 -11.35 -2.47 -12.25
N CYS A 175 -10.48 -1.72 -12.93
CA CYS A 175 -9.08 -2.10 -13.11
C CYS A 175 -8.32 -2.24 -11.77
N PHE A 176 -8.61 -1.37 -10.80
CA PHE A 176 -8.03 -1.48 -9.45
C PHE A 176 -8.50 -2.76 -8.73
N MET A 177 -9.77 -3.12 -8.88
CA MET A 177 -10.33 -4.33 -8.26
C MET A 177 -9.74 -5.61 -8.86
N ASP A 178 -9.37 -5.62 -10.15
CA ASP A 178 -8.71 -6.76 -10.79
C ASP A 178 -7.37 -7.13 -10.14
N LEU A 179 -6.70 -6.17 -9.47
CA LEU A 179 -5.47 -6.46 -8.72
C LEU A 179 -5.70 -7.49 -7.63
N GLY A 180 -6.92 -7.57 -7.08
CA GLY A 180 -7.31 -8.57 -6.08
C GLY A 180 -7.49 -9.98 -6.63
N LEU A 181 -7.40 -10.18 -7.96
CA LEU A 181 -7.43 -11.50 -8.59
C LEU A 181 -6.07 -12.21 -8.53
N PHE A 182 -5.01 -11.47 -8.20
CA PHE A 182 -3.65 -12.01 -8.10
C PHE A 182 -3.34 -12.46 -6.67
N PRO A 183 -2.43 -13.44 -6.49
CA PRO A 183 -2.04 -13.87 -5.15
C PRO A 183 -1.41 -12.74 -4.34
N GLU A 184 -1.63 -12.77 -3.04
CA GLU A 184 -1.06 -11.82 -2.08
C GLU A 184 0.48 -11.80 -2.15
N ASP A 185 1.05 -10.60 -1.97
CA ASP A 185 2.49 -10.31 -2.00
C ASP A 185 3.25 -10.72 -3.28
N GLN A 186 2.53 -10.94 -4.39
CA GLN A 186 3.16 -11.23 -5.67
C GLN A 186 3.31 -9.98 -6.56
N LYS A 187 4.47 -9.92 -7.23
CA LYS A 187 4.71 -8.91 -8.27
C LYS A 187 3.91 -9.27 -9.51
N ILE A 188 2.97 -8.41 -9.87
CA ILE A 188 2.16 -8.58 -11.08
C ILE A 188 2.92 -7.98 -12.27
N PRO A 189 3.12 -8.74 -13.37
CA PRO A 189 3.68 -8.18 -14.60
C PRO A 189 2.76 -7.09 -15.18
N VAL A 190 3.28 -5.87 -15.33
CA VAL A 190 2.50 -4.73 -15.88
C VAL A 190 1.92 -5.04 -17.26
N ALA A 191 2.67 -5.75 -18.11
CA ALA A 191 2.20 -6.18 -19.42
C ALA A 191 0.95 -7.08 -19.33
N ALA A 192 0.90 -7.99 -18.34
CA ALA A 192 -0.27 -8.85 -18.15
C ALA A 192 -1.52 -8.05 -17.75
N LEU A 193 -1.37 -7.03 -16.90
CA LEU A 193 -2.47 -6.14 -16.55
C LEU A 193 -2.96 -5.33 -17.75
N ILE A 194 -2.02 -4.82 -18.56
CA ILE A 194 -2.36 -4.08 -19.79
C ILE A 194 -3.16 -4.96 -20.74
N ASP A 195 -2.74 -6.21 -20.95
CA ASP A 195 -3.43 -7.15 -21.83
C ASP A 195 -4.83 -7.48 -21.30
N ILE A 196 -4.96 -7.78 -20.00
CA ILE A 196 -6.24 -8.08 -19.34
C ILE A 196 -7.21 -6.91 -19.48
N TRP A 197 -6.79 -5.70 -19.08
CA TRP A 197 -7.67 -4.52 -19.12
C TRP A 197 -8.01 -4.11 -20.54
N THR A 198 -7.08 -4.25 -21.49
CA THR A 198 -7.34 -3.97 -22.89
C THR A 198 -8.40 -4.92 -23.44
N GLU A 199 -8.31 -6.23 -23.14
CA GLU A 199 -9.28 -7.24 -23.59
C GLU A 199 -10.67 -7.06 -22.95
N GLN A 200 -10.72 -6.87 -21.63
CA GLN A 200 -11.98 -6.73 -20.90
C GLN A 200 -12.79 -5.51 -21.31
N ASN A 201 -12.12 -4.42 -21.72
CA ASN A 201 -12.75 -3.15 -22.06
C ASN A 201 -12.87 -2.94 -23.58
N LYS A 202 -12.59 -3.95 -24.41
CA LYS A 202 -12.88 -3.88 -25.84
C LYS A 202 -14.38 -3.73 -26.01
N SER A 203 -14.81 -2.62 -26.60
CA SER A 203 -16.15 -2.53 -27.17
C SER A 203 -16.23 -3.52 -28.33
N ASP A 204 -17.27 -4.36 -28.37
CA ASP A 204 -17.58 -5.16 -29.55
C ASP A 204 -17.54 -4.26 -30.80
N ASP A 205 -17.01 -4.79 -31.91
CA ASP A 205 -16.91 -4.11 -33.20
C ASP A 205 -18.30 -3.93 -33.83
N ASP A 206 -19.18 -3.20 -33.15
CA ASP A 206 -20.39 -2.65 -33.74
C ASP A 206 -20.02 -1.25 -34.23
N ASP A 207 -19.92 -1.07 -35.56
CA ASP A 207 -19.59 0.20 -36.23
C ASP A 207 -20.58 1.34 -35.91
N LEU A 208 -21.55 1.10 -35.03
CA LEU A 208 -22.61 1.99 -34.57
C LEU A 208 -22.39 2.56 -33.16
N ASP A 209 -21.38 2.11 -32.39
CA ASP A 209 -21.06 2.72 -31.09
C ASP A 209 -20.18 3.97 -31.27
N PRO A 210 -20.69 5.19 -31.00
CA PRO A 210 -19.92 6.43 -31.16
C PRO A 210 -18.84 6.61 -30.08
N ARG A 211 -18.74 5.73 -29.08
CA ARG A 211 -17.75 5.85 -28.01
C ARG A 211 -16.34 5.48 -28.49
N PRO A 212 -15.30 6.19 -28.00
CA PRO A 212 -13.92 5.84 -28.33
C PRO A 212 -13.57 4.44 -27.80
N LYS A 213 -13.03 3.59 -28.68
CA LYS A 213 -12.55 2.25 -28.32
C LYS A 213 -11.44 2.36 -27.28
N PHE A 214 -11.53 1.56 -26.22
CA PHE A 214 -10.47 1.41 -25.22
C PHE A 214 -9.24 0.76 -25.85
N LYS A 215 -8.06 1.36 -25.65
CA LYS A 215 -6.80 0.93 -26.26
C LYS A 215 -5.76 0.60 -25.20
N GLU A 216 -4.69 -0.06 -25.63
CA GLU A 216 -3.50 -0.31 -24.82
C GLU A 216 -2.98 0.97 -24.12
N ALA A 217 -2.99 2.11 -24.83
CA ALA A 217 -2.60 3.40 -24.25
C ALA A 217 -3.48 3.84 -23.07
N ASP A 218 -4.76 3.48 -23.07
CA ASP A 218 -5.68 3.77 -21.96
C ASP A 218 -5.36 2.89 -20.75
N ALA A 219 -5.08 1.61 -20.96
CA ALA A 219 -4.61 0.70 -19.91
C ALA A 219 -3.26 1.18 -19.30
N VAL A 220 -2.33 1.63 -20.14
CA VAL A 220 -1.07 2.24 -19.69
C VAL A 220 -1.33 3.49 -18.85
N ASN A 221 -2.26 4.36 -19.28
CA ASN A 221 -2.63 5.54 -18.51
C ASN A 221 -3.26 5.19 -17.16
N ILE A 222 -4.02 4.09 -17.08
CA ILE A 222 -4.58 3.56 -15.83
C ILE A 222 -3.46 3.15 -14.87
N VAL A 223 -2.44 2.41 -15.33
CA VAL A 223 -1.27 2.05 -14.51
C VAL A 223 -0.64 3.30 -13.89
N PHE A 224 -0.42 4.34 -14.70
CA PHE A 224 0.13 5.60 -14.20
C PHE A 224 -0.81 6.33 -13.24
N ASN A 225 -2.12 6.28 -13.47
CA ASN A 225 -3.11 6.89 -12.58
C ASN A 225 -3.13 6.21 -11.21
N LEU A 226 -3.13 4.87 -11.18
CA LEU A 226 -3.08 4.09 -9.94
C LEU A 226 -1.79 4.40 -9.15
N LYS A 227 -0.66 4.46 -9.85
CA LYS A 227 0.63 4.87 -9.26
C LYS A 227 0.60 6.30 -8.72
N ASP A 228 0.13 7.26 -9.51
CA ASP A 228 0.08 8.68 -9.09
C ASP A 228 -0.85 8.91 -7.90
N ARG A 229 -1.83 8.02 -7.68
CA ARG A 229 -2.75 8.03 -6.55
C ARG A 229 -2.27 7.22 -5.35
N HIS A 230 -1.05 6.66 -5.38
CA HIS A 230 -0.51 5.78 -4.35
C HIS A 230 -1.38 4.53 -4.09
N LEU A 231 -2.04 4.02 -5.14
CA LEU A 231 -2.82 2.78 -5.09
C LEU A 231 -1.99 1.55 -5.46
N THR A 232 -0.87 1.76 -6.15
CA THR A 232 0.04 0.70 -6.60
C THR A 232 1.47 1.21 -6.64
N ASP A 233 2.44 0.32 -6.36
CA ASP A 233 3.86 0.60 -6.52
C ASP A 233 4.43 -0.06 -7.79
N LEU A 234 5.10 0.72 -8.63
CA LEU A 234 5.82 0.21 -9.79
C LEU A 234 7.23 -0.22 -9.40
N VAL A 235 7.48 -1.52 -9.38
CA VAL A 235 8.79 -2.10 -9.07
C VAL A 235 9.53 -2.43 -10.37
N MET A 236 10.58 -1.66 -10.69
CA MET A 236 11.44 -1.96 -11.84
C MET A 236 12.44 -3.05 -11.48
N LYS A 237 12.45 -4.16 -12.22
CA LYS A 237 13.57 -5.10 -12.16
C LYS A 237 14.78 -4.43 -12.83
N ARG A 238 15.81 -4.15 -12.05
CA ARG A 238 17.14 -3.92 -12.61
C ARG A 238 17.65 -5.28 -13.09
N TYR A 239 17.79 -5.44 -14.40
CA TYR A 239 18.58 -6.55 -14.93
C TYR A 239 20.03 -6.25 -14.54
N ALA A 240 20.60 -7.13 -13.72
CA ALA A 240 22.02 -7.14 -13.37
C ALA A 240 22.80 -7.95 -14.41
#